data_AF-A0A6J4LA60-F1
#
_entry.id   AF-A0A6J4LA60-F1
#
_cell.length_a   1.000
_cell.length_b   1.000
_cell.length_c   1.000
_cell.angle_alpha   90.00
_cell.angle_beta   90.00
_cell.angle_gamma   90.00
#
_symmetry.space_group_name_H-M   'P 1'
#
loop_
_entity.id
_entity.type
_entity.pdbx_description
1 polymer ?
#
loop_
_entity_poly.entity_id
_entity_poly.type
_entity_poly.pdbx_seq_one_letter_code
_entity_poly.pdbx_strand_id
1 'polypeptide(L)'
;MGSALVVAAVKFGLLALLWLFVVIAFRTVRSDLYGTGARTPAAARPVAAAAAPRSPAAPPGPGGRRGRSAARRLVVTEGALAGTTIGLGDGPVTLGRADDSTLVLTDDYASSRHARLVPGDGAWLVEDLGSTNGTYLGAAKVVRPTPVPLGQQIRIGKTVLELRR
;
A
#
# COMPACT_ATOMS: atom_id res chain seq x y z
N MET A 1 -6.95 -52.07 -16.51
CA MET A 1 -6.05 -50.92 -16.21
C MET A 1 -6.61 -49.56 -16.63
N GLY A 2 -7.43 -49.44 -17.69
CA GLY A 2 -7.93 -48.12 -18.15
C GLY A 2 -8.92 -47.42 -17.21
N SER A 3 -9.78 -48.16 -16.50
CA SER A 3 -10.84 -47.57 -15.65
C SER A 3 -10.31 -46.80 -14.43
N ALA A 4 -9.20 -47.23 -13.83
CA ALA A 4 -8.59 -46.54 -12.69
C ALA A 4 -8.01 -45.16 -13.09
N LEU A 5 -7.42 -45.07 -14.29
CA LEU A 5 -6.90 -43.81 -14.85
C LEU A 5 -8.03 -42.84 -15.16
N VAL A 6 -9.15 -43.33 -15.71
CA VAL A 6 -10.34 -42.51 -15.98
C VAL A 6 -10.93 -41.95 -14.69
N VAL A 7 -11.08 -42.77 -13.65
CA VAL A 7 -11.61 -42.32 -12.34
C VAL A 7 -10.66 -41.30 -11.69
N ALA A 8 -9.34 -41.50 -11.79
CA ALA A 8 -8.36 -40.54 -11.29
C ALA A 8 -8.46 -39.20 -12.03
N ALA A 9 -8.50 -39.23 -13.36
CA ALA A 9 -8.63 -38.01 -14.18
C ALA A 9 -9.90 -37.22 -13.85
N VAL A 10 -11.04 -37.90 -13.67
CA VAL A 10 -12.30 -37.27 -13.27
C VAL A 10 -12.20 -36.62 -11.89
N LYS A 11 -11.57 -37.28 -10.91
CA LYS A 11 -11.36 -36.72 -9.57
C LYS A 11 -10.50 -35.45 -9.60
N PHE A 12 -9.38 -35.48 -10.32
CA PHE A 12 -8.50 -34.32 -10.45
C PHE A 12 -9.17 -33.18 -11.22
N GLY A 13 -9.94 -33.49 -12.26
CA GLY A 13 -10.74 -32.50 -12.99
C GLY A 13 -11.77 -31.83 -12.08
N LEU A 14 -12.49 -32.62 -11.27
CA LEU A 14 -13.48 -32.09 -10.33
C LEU A 14 -12.84 -31.25 -9.22
N LEU A 15 -11.68 -31.66 -8.70
CA LEU A 15 -10.90 -30.87 -7.74
C LEU A 15 -10.42 -29.54 -8.34
N ALA A 16 -9.90 -29.56 -9.57
CA ALA A 16 -9.47 -28.34 -10.27
C ALA A 16 -10.64 -27.39 -10.51
N LEU A 17 -11.81 -27.93 -10.88
CA LEU A 17 -13.03 -27.15 -11.13
C LEU A 17 -13.59 -26.55 -9.83
N LEU A 18 -13.58 -27.33 -8.73
CA LEU A 18 -13.95 -26.84 -7.41
C LEU A 18 -12.99 -25.74 -6.93
N TRP A 19 -11.68 -25.93 -7.13
CA TRP A 19 -10.69 -24.94 -6.76
C TRP A 19 -10.81 -23.66 -7.59
N LEU A 20 -11.05 -23.77 -8.90
CA LEU A 20 -11.33 -22.63 -9.77
C LEU A 20 -12.58 -21.87 -9.31
N PHE A 21 -13.65 -22.59 -8.95
CA PHE A 21 -14.86 -22.00 -8.40
C PHE A 21 -14.57 -21.21 -7.12
N VAL A 22 -13.80 -21.78 -6.18
CA VAL A 22 -13.39 -21.09 -4.95
C VAL A 22 -12.60 -19.82 -5.27
N VAL A 23 -11.61 -19.89 -6.18
CA VAL A 23 -10.83 -18.72 -6.59
C VAL A 23 -11.71 -17.64 -7.22
N ILE A 24 -12.64 -18.01 -8.12
CA ILE A 24 -13.57 -17.07 -8.75
C ILE A 24 -14.49 -16.43 -7.68
N ALA A 25 -15.06 -17.22 -6.78
CA ALA A 25 -15.93 -16.72 -5.71
C ALA A 25 -15.21 -15.71 -4.81
N PHE A 26 -13.99 -16.03 -4.36
CA PHE A 26 -13.17 -15.09 -3.58
C PHE A 26 -12.81 -13.84 -4.37
N ARG A 27 -12.50 -13.95 -5.67
CA ARG A 27 -12.24 -12.79 -6.54
C ARG A 27 -13.47 -11.91 -6.70
N THR A 28 -14.66 -12.48 -6.81
CA THR A 28 -15.92 -11.73 -6.95
C THR A 28 -16.32 -11.04 -5.65
N VAL A 29 -16.22 -11.72 -4.50
CA VAL A 29 -16.47 -11.10 -3.19
C VAL A 29 -15.48 -9.97 -2.93
N ARG A 30 -14.22 -10.16 -3.34
CA ARG A 30 -13.21 -9.10 -3.32
C ARG A 30 -13.60 -7.97 -4.29
N SER A 31 -14.03 -8.26 -5.52
CA SER A 31 -14.42 -7.20 -6.45
C SER A 31 -15.65 -6.41 -6.01
N ASP A 32 -16.61 -7.01 -5.33
CA ASP A 32 -17.79 -6.28 -4.83
C ASP A 32 -17.43 -5.35 -3.66
N LEU A 33 -16.48 -5.75 -2.81
CA LEU A 33 -16.03 -4.93 -1.69
C LEU A 33 -15.00 -3.86 -2.11
N TYR A 34 -14.25 -4.08 -3.19
CA TYR A 34 -13.20 -3.16 -3.68
C TYR A 34 -13.53 -2.47 -5.02
N GLY A 35 -14.73 -2.68 -5.60
CA GLY A 35 -15.04 -2.36 -7.01
C GLY A 35 -16.03 -1.23 -7.28
N THR A 36 -16.42 -0.42 -6.29
CA THR A 36 -17.28 0.76 -6.52
C THR A 36 -16.61 2.03 -6.00
N GLY A 37 -15.46 2.36 -6.59
CA GLY A 37 -14.80 3.65 -6.46
C GLY A 37 -14.77 4.38 -7.81
N ALA A 38 -15.83 5.11 -8.11
CA ALA A 38 -15.91 6.27 -9.02
C ALA A 38 -15.18 6.18 -10.37
N ARG A 39 -15.92 5.83 -11.43
CA ARG A 39 -15.71 6.50 -12.73
C ARG A 39 -16.43 7.84 -12.68
N THR A 40 -15.67 8.92 -12.64
CA THR A 40 -16.15 10.23 -13.08
C THR A 40 -15.36 10.61 -14.33
N PRO A 41 -16.00 10.74 -15.51
CA PRO A 41 -15.33 11.29 -16.68
C PRO A 41 -15.41 12.82 -16.57
N ALA A 42 -14.31 13.46 -16.15
CA ALA A 42 -14.18 14.91 -16.24
C ALA A 42 -13.26 15.24 -17.41
N ALA A 43 -13.85 15.89 -18.41
CA ALA A 43 -13.30 16.27 -19.69
C ALA A 43 -11.90 16.92 -19.63
N ALA A 44 -10.97 16.38 -20.42
CA ALA A 44 -9.75 17.07 -20.79
C ALA A 44 -10.04 17.98 -22.00
N ARG A 45 -10.03 19.30 -21.79
CA ARG A 45 -9.77 20.29 -22.84
C ARG A 45 -8.27 20.58 -22.87
N PRO A 46 -7.61 20.57 -24.05
CA PRO A 46 -6.27 21.13 -24.16
C PRO A 46 -6.39 22.64 -24.36
N VAL A 47 -5.72 23.43 -23.51
CA VAL A 47 -5.40 24.83 -23.83
C VAL A 47 -3.89 24.98 -23.76
N ALA A 48 -3.37 25.49 -24.86
CA ALA A 48 -1.96 25.61 -25.19
C ALA A 48 -1.19 26.58 -24.28
N ALA A 49 0.12 26.33 -24.23
CA ALA A 49 1.22 27.31 -24.25
C ALA A 49 1.23 28.47 -23.23
N ALA A 50 2.26 28.47 -22.38
CA ALA A 50 3.17 29.62 -22.28
C ALA A 50 4.40 29.30 -21.41
N ALA A 51 5.57 29.40 -22.04
CA ALA A 51 6.82 29.99 -21.54
C ALA A 51 7.28 29.73 -20.09
N ALA A 52 8.45 29.08 -19.99
CA ALA A 52 9.35 29.20 -18.84
C ALA A 52 9.76 30.68 -18.58
N PRO A 53 10.20 31.04 -17.37
CA PRO A 53 11.66 30.98 -17.14
C PRO A 53 12.09 30.58 -15.71
N ARG A 54 13.24 29.87 -15.68
CA ARG A 54 14.34 29.99 -14.71
C ARG A 54 14.02 29.79 -13.22
N SER A 55 14.56 28.70 -12.68
CA SER A 55 14.94 28.58 -11.27
C SER A 55 15.72 29.79 -10.78
N PRO A 56 15.38 30.32 -9.59
CA PRO A 56 16.37 30.78 -8.64
C PRO A 56 16.47 29.73 -7.53
N ALA A 57 17.67 29.17 -7.37
CA ALA A 57 18.05 28.55 -6.12
C ALA A 57 17.81 29.54 -4.97
N ALA A 58 16.93 29.18 -4.04
CA ALA A 58 16.69 29.91 -2.80
C ALA A 58 16.95 28.96 -1.61
N PRO A 59 17.54 29.45 -0.51
CA PRO A 59 18.26 28.66 0.48
C PRO A 59 17.34 27.84 1.39
N PRO A 60 17.86 26.81 2.11
CA PRO A 60 17.05 26.07 3.08
C PRO A 60 16.82 26.98 4.30
N GLY A 61 15.62 27.56 4.38
CA GLY A 61 15.16 28.23 5.60
C GLY A 61 14.84 27.20 6.69
N PRO A 62 15.36 27.35 7.92
CA PRO A 62 15.01 26.49 9.03
C PRO A 62 13.68 26.94 9.66
N GLY A 63 12.73 26.02 9.74
CA GLY A 63 11.60 26.09 10.68
C GLY A 63 10.36 26.87 10.23
N GLY A 64 9.18 26.27 10.45
CA GLY A 64 7.99 27.08 10.66
C GLY A 64 6.66 26.66 10.03
N ARG A 65 6.36 25.37 9.85
CA ARG A 65 4.95 24.88 9.86
C ARG A 65 4.81 23.53 10.59
N ARG A 66 5.27 23.46 11.84
CA ARG A 66 4.80 22.45 12.78
C ARG A 66 3.35 22.80 13.17
N GLY A 67 2.42 21.87 12.93
CA GLY A 67 1.03 21.95 13.37
C GLY A 67 0.08 22.48 12.29
N ARG A 68 -0.83 21.66 11.75
CA ARG A 68 -2.11 21.44 12.45
C ARG A 68 -2.77 20.06 12.24
N SER A 69 -2.16 19.12 11.50
CA SER A 69 -2.77 17.78 11.26
C SER A 69 -1.77 16.63 11.02
N ALA A 70 -0.51 16.75 11.43
CA ALA A 70 0.46 15.68 11.20
C ALA A 70 0.07 14.41 12.00
N ALA A 71 0.09 13.26 11.33
CA ALA A 71 -0.11 11.96 12.00
C ALA A 71 0.93 11.80 13.11
N ARG A 72 0.48 11.36 14.28
CA ARG A 72 1.34 11.12 15.45
C ARG A 72 1.53 9.65 15.73
N ARG A 73 0.71 8.79 15.12
CA ARG A 73 0.71 7.36 15.35
C ARG A 73 0.54 6.61 14.04
N LEU A 74 1.30 5.54 13.88
CA LEU A 74 1.09 4.52 12.87
C LEU A 74 0.45 3.32 13.58
N VAL A 75 -0.74 2.92 13.14
CA VAL A 75 -1.48 1.82 13.74
C VAL A 75 -1.60 0.68 12.73
N VAL A 76 -1.27 -0.53 13.16
CA VAL A 76 -1.54 -1.74 12.39
C VAL A 76 -2.99 -2.13 12.62
N THR A 77 -3.80 -2.08 11.57
CA THR A 77 -5.23 -2.43 11.65
C THR A 77 -5.51 -3.88 11.29
N GLU A 78 -4.69 -4.47 10.41
CA GLU A 78 -4.84 -5.86 9.98
C GLU A 78 -3.48 -6.56 9.84
N GLY A 79 -3.48 -7.89 9.96
CA GLY A 79 -2.29 -8.73 9.88
C GLY A 79 -1.86 -9.29 11.23
N ALA A 80 -0.71 -9.97 11.27
CA ALA A 80 -0.21 -10.64 12.47
C ALA A 80 0.09 -9.68 13.64
N LEU A 81 0.30 -8.40 13.32
CA LEU A 81 0.64 -7.34 14.28
C LEU A 81 -0.54 -6.40 14.54
N ALA A 82 -1.77 -6.77 14.19
CA ALA A 82 -2.95 -5.93 14.38
C ALA A 82 -3.07 -5.44 15.84
N GLY A 83 -3.37 -4.15 16.00
CA GLY A 83 -3.40 -3.47 17.30
C GLY A 83 -2.07 -2.82 17.70
N THR A 84 -0.96 -3.17 17.05
CA THR A 84 0.34 -2.52 17.30
C THR A 84 0.29 -1.05 16.90
N THR A 85 0.80 -0.18 17.76
CA THR A 85 0.83 1.27 17.53
C THR A 85 2.23 1.80 17.77
N ILE A 86 2.74 2.59 16.81
CA ILE A 86 4.06 3.21 16.87
C ILE A 86 3.91 4.72 16.84
N GLY A 87 4.66 5.42 17.69
CA GLY A 87 4.75 6.88 17.67
C GLY A 87 5.50 7.38 16.44
N LEU A 88 4.89 8.32 15.73
CA LEU A 88 5.50 9.00 14.59
C LEU A 88 6.20 10.27 15.10
N GLY A 89 7.53 10.30 14.95
CA GLY A 89 8.37 11.43 15.33
C GLY A 89 8.75 12.31 14.14
N ASP A 90 9.90 13.00 14.25
CA ASP A 90 10.44 13.86 13.19
C ASP A 90 11.32 13.09 12.16
N GLY A 91 11.53 11.79 12.38
CA GLY A 91 12.40 10.94 11.55
C GLY A 91 11.63 9.97 10.64
N PRO A 92 12.31 9.36 9.65
CA PRO A 92 11.71 8.34 8.81
C PRO A 92 11.41 7.06 9.60
N VAL A 93 10.36 6.35 9.19
CA VAL A 93 9.94 5.07 9.77
C VAL A 93 10.05 4.00 8.70
N THR A 94 10.85 2.96 8.96
CA THR A 94 11.07 1.85 8.03
C THR A 94 10.15 0.68 8.33
N LEU A 95 9.61 0.08 7.27
CA LEU A 95 8.66 -1.04 7.32
C LEU A 95 9.23 -2.20 6.51
N GLY A 96 9.37 -3.37 7.12
CA GLY A 96 9.94 -4.53 6.44
C GLY A 96 10.26 -5.68 7.39
N ARG A 97 10.73 -6.78 6.84
CA ARG A 97 11.07 -7.99 7.61
C ARG A 97 12.41 -7.94 8.31
N ALA A 98 13.28 -6.99 7.94
CA ALA A 98 14.58 -6.88 8.57
C ALA A 98 14.42 -6.41 10.02
N ASP A 99 15.21 -6.99 10.92
CA ASP A 99 15.18 -6.67 12.36
C ASP A 99 15.62 -5.23 12.66
N ASP A 100 16.25 -4.54 11.70
CA ASP A 100 16.60 -3.13 11.77
C ASP A 100 15.47 -2.19 11.30
N SER A 101 14.29 -2.72 10.97
CA SER A 101 13.12 -1.93 10.60
C SER A 101 12.42 -1.37 11.83
N THR A 102 11.91 -0.13 11.76
CA THR A 102 11.14 0.47 12.86
C THR A 102 9.87 -0.32 13.16
N LEU A 103 9.19 -0.80 12.13
CA LEU A 103 8.15 -1.83 12.24
C LEU A 103 8.64 -3.09 11.53
N VAL A 104 9.05 -4.07 12.34
CA VAL A 104 9.43 -5.40 11.85
C VAL A 104 8.15 -6.15 11.49
N LEU A 105 7.97 -6.44 10.21
CA LEU A 105 6.83 -7.19 9.68
C LEU A 105 7.14 -8.69 9.69
N THR A 106 6.26 -9.48 10.28
CA THR A 106 6.34 -10.96 10.28
C THR A 106 5.64 -11.59 9.07
N ASP A 107 5.48 -10.82 7.99
CA ASP A 107 4.73 -11.21 6.80
C ASP A 107 5.66 -11.71 5.69
N ASP A 108 5.43 -12.93 5.21
CA ASP A 108 6.21 -13.53 4.11
C ASP A 108 6.13 -12.73 2.80
N TYR A 109 5.06 -11.96 2.60
CA TYR A 109 4.89 -11.09 1.44
C TYR A 109 5.56 -9.71 1.61
N ALA A 110 6.06 -9.39 2.79
CA ALA A 110 6.91 -8.23 2.99
C ALA A 110 8.35 -8.53 2.56
N SER A 111 9.10 -7.49 2.22
CA SER A 111 10.53 -7.56 1.89
C SER A 111 11.35 -7.08 3.10
N SER A 112 12.64 -7.40 3.16
CA SER A 112 13.50 -7.00 4.29
C SER A 112 13.45 -5.48 4.55
N ARG A 113 13.62 -4.67 3.49
CA ARG A 113 13.32 -3.23 3.47
C ARG A 113 12.22 -3.00 2.45
N HIS A 114 10.96 -3.00 2.86
CA HIS A 114 9.83 -2.99 1.93
C HIS A 114 9.39 -1.57 1.58
N ALA A 115 9.14 -0.76 2.61
CA ALA A 115 8.71 0.62 2.45
C ALA A 115 9.28 1.50 3.55
N ARG A 116 9.24 2.81 3.33
CA ARG A 116 9.48 3.80 4.37
C ARG A 116 8.42 4.88 4.35
N LEU A 117 8.14 5.41 5.53
CA LEU A 117 7.37 6.61 5.74
C LEU A 117 8.33 7.74 6.07
N VAL A 118 8.24 8.85 5.34
CA VAL A 118 9.11 10.02 5.51
C VAL A 118 8.24 11.24 5.82
N PRO A 119 8.58 12.05 6.83
CA PRO A 119 7.89 13.31 7.06
C PRO A 119 8.25 14.31 5.95
N GLY A 120 7.26 15.01 5.38
CA GLY A 120 7.48 16.05 4.38
C GLY A 120 6.36 17.08 4.35
N ASP A 121 6.70 18.37 4.27
CA ASP A 121 5.77 19.52 4.13
C ASP A 121 4.45 19.45 4.92
N GLY A 122 4.49 18.90 6.14
CA GLY A 122 3.33 18.78 7.04
C GLY A 122 2.45 17.54 6.85
N ALA A 123 2.85 16.61 5.97
CA ALA A 123 2.25 15.30 5.76
C ALA A 123 3.30 14.18 5.87
N TRP A 124 2.83 12.93 5.92
CA TRP A 124 3.71 11.77 5.79
C TRP A 124 3.66 11.28 4.35
N LEU A 125 4.80 10.92 3.78
CA LEU A 125 4.90 10.32 2.47
C LEU A 125 5.29 8.85 2.62
N VAL A 126 4.61 7.97 1.88
CA VAL A 126 5.00 6.57 1.73
C VAL A 126 5.84 6.40 0.47
N GLU A 127 6.92 5.65 0.61
CA GLU A 127 7.83 5.30 -0.47
C GLU A 127 8.10 3.80 -0.44
N ASP A 128 7.92 3.15 -1.57
CA ASP A 128 8.29 1.75 -1.77
C ASP A 128 9.78 1.66 -2.08
N LEU A 129 10.50 0.75 -1.41
CA LEU A 129 11.96 0.60 -1.52
C LEU A 129 12.37 -0.47 -2.54
N GLY A 130 11.55 -0.69 -3.57
CA GLY A 130 11.76 -1.74 -4.57
C GLY A 130 11.29 -3.10 -4.06
N SER A 131 10.16 -3.13 -3.37
CA SER A 131 9.62 -4.36 -2.81
C SER A 131 9.09 -5.30 -3.90
N THR A 132 9.12 -6.60 -3.62
CA THR A 132 8.71 -7.63 -4.60
C THR A 132 7.21 -7.56 -4.92
N ASN A 133 6.37 -7.39 -3.90
CA ASN A 133 4.91 -7.39 -4.04
C ASN A 133 4.32 -5.96 -4.20
N GLY A 134 5.12 -4.95 -3.87
CA GLY A 134 4.72 -3.55 -3.88
C GLY A 134 3.99 -3.10 -2.62
N THR A 135 4.11 -1.80 -2.35
CA THR A 135 3.31 -1.08 -1.38
C THR A 135 2.06 -0.49 -2.02
N TYR A 136 0.91 -0.55 -1.34
CA TYR A 136 -0.35 0.01 -1.82
C TYR A 136 -0.88 1.06 -0.84
N LEU A 137 -1.40 2.16 -1.38
CA LEU A 137 -2.15 3.17 -0.63
C LEU A 137 -3.62 3.11 -1.08
N GLY A 138 -4.48 2.57 -0.23
CA GLY A 138 -5.83 2.15 -0.60
C GLY A 138 -5.78 1.10 -1.72
N ALA A 139 -6.35 1.44 -2.87
CA ALA A 139 -6.34 0.58 -4.06
C ALA A 139 -5.15 0.82 -4.99
N ALA A 140 -4.43 1.94 -4.85
CA ALA A 140 -3.37 2.35 -5.78
C ALA A 140 -2.00 1.82 -5.34
N LYS A 141 -1.21 1.33 -6.30
CA LYS A 141 0.19 0.94 -6.05
C LYS A 141 1.07 2.18 -5.95
N VAL A 142 1.93 2.24 -4.93
CA VAL A 142 2.89 3.32 -4.74
C VAL A 142 4.08 3.09 -5.68
N VAL A 143 4.28 4.00 -6.64
CA VAL A 143 5.39 3.94 -7.61
C VAL A 143 6.41 5.07 -7.38
N ARG A 144 5.99 6.13 -6.69
CA ARG A 144 6.80 7.29 -6.30
C ARG A 144 6.42 7.71 -4.88
N PRO A 145 7.25 8.48 -4.17
CA PRO A 145 6.88 9.05 -2.87
C PRO A 145 5.49 9.71 -2.94
N THR A 146 4.55 9.18 -2.16
CA THR A 146 3.13 9.57 -2.25
C THR A 146 2.64 10.03 -0.88
N PRO A 147 2.00 11.21 -0.76
CA PRO A 147 1.41 11.67 0.49
C PRO A 147 0.34 10.71 1.00
N VAL A 148 0.36 10.41 2.30
CA VAL A 148 -0.58 9.53 2.99
C VAL A 148 -1.53 10.39 3.82
N PRO A 149 -2.82 10.45 3.45
CA PRO A 149 -3.84 11.09 4.29
C PRO A 149 -4.05 10.34 5.61
N LEU A 150 -4.51 11.06 6.64
CA LEU A 150 -4.94 10.43 7.90
C LEU A 150 -6.08 9.44 7.65
N GLY A 151 -6.02 8.28 8.30
CA GLY A 151 -7.00 7.20 8.16
C GLY A 151 -6.91 6.46 6.82
N GLN A 152 -6.02 6.86 5.90
CA GLN A 152 -5.81 6.11 4.68
C GLN A 152 -5.02 4.82 4.96
N GLN A 153 -5.50 3.72 4.40
CA GLN A 153 -4.87 2.41 4.54
C GLN A 153 -3.62 2.30 3.65
N ILE A 154 -2.50 1.94 4.24
CA ILE A 154 -1.29 1.49 3.57
C ILE A 154 -1.25 -0.04 3.71
N ARG A 155 -1.21 -0.76 2.60
CA ARG A 155 -1.12 -2.22 2.59
C ARG A 155 0.25 -2.69 2.10
N ILE A 156 0.85 -3.56 2.90
CA ILE A 156 2.10 -4.26 2.62
C ILE A 156 1.82 -5.75 2.82
N GLY A 157 1.78 -6.52 1.72
CA GLY A 157 1.38 -7.93 1.80
C GLY A 157 -0.01 -8.12 2.39
N LYS A 158 -0.08 -8.82 3.52
CA LYS A 158 -1.24 -9.08 4.38
C LYS A 158 -1.39 -8.07 5.53
N THR A 159 -0.44 -7.16 5.70
CA THR A 159 -0.46 -6.16 6.77
C THR A 159 -1.10 -4.87 6.27
N VAL A 160 -2.04 -4.33 7.05
CA VAL A 160 -2.66 -3.03 6.77
C VAL A 160 -2.34 -2.07 7.91
N LEU A 161 -1.94 -0.86 7.52
CA LEU A 161 -1.45 0.19 8.40
C LEU A 161 -2.24 1.47 8.13
N GLU A 162 -2.46 2.27 9.17
CA GLU A 162 -3.14 3.56 9.05
C GLU A 162 -2.41 4.63 9.85
N LEU A 163 -2.39 5.84 9.29
CA LEU A 163 -1.92 7.02 10.00
C LEU A 163 -3.03 7.61 10.87
N ARG A 164 -2.76 7.79 12.16
CA ARG A 164 -3.69 8.37 13.13
C ARG A 164 -3.06 9.54 13.88
N ARG A 165 -3.91 10.38 14.47
CA ARG A 165 -3.50 11.45 15.39
C ARG A 165 -3.23 10.91 16.79
#